data_AF-A0A0Q8VSZ9-F1
#
_entry.id   AF-A0A0Q8VSZ9-F1
#
_cell.length_a   1.000
_cell.length_b   1.000
_cell.length_c   1.000
_cell.angle_alpha   90.00
_cell.angle_beta   90.00
_cell.angle_gamma   90.00
#
_symmetry.space_group_name_H-M   'P 1'
#
loop_
_entity.id
_entity.type
_entity.pdbx_description
1 polymer ?
#
loop_
_entity_poly.entity_id
_entity_poly.type
_entity_poly.pdbx_seq_one_letter_code
_entity_poly.pdbx_strand_id
1 'polypeptide(L)' 'MLASRLAMIAREIDAAKLVFVWERTGPAASTPADRAWARALGEACRTEGIEVRAQLILHDDGVRWFAPDDYA' A
#
# COMPACT_ATOMS: atom_id res chain seq x y z
N MET A 1 -4.31 10.77 -10.44
CA MET A 1 -5.26 9.92 -11.21
C MET A 1 -5.72 8.67 -10.47
N LEU A 2 -4.85 7.87 -9.84
CA LEU A 2 -5.29 6.81 -8.90
C LEU A 2 -5.46 7.35 -7.47
N ALA A 3 -4.43 7.99 -6.91
CA ALA A 3 -4.47 8.54 -5.55
C ALA A 3 -5.61 9.54 -5.34
N SER A 4 -5.88 10.41 -6.33
CA SER A 4 -7.02 11.32 -6.32
C SER A 4 -8.39 10.61 -6.23
N ARG A 5 -8.52 9.41 -6.84
CA ARG A 5 -9.74 8.58 -6.73
C ARG A 5 -9.82 7.89 -5.37
N LEU A 6 -8.68 7.41 -4.87
CA LEU A 6 -8.59 6.87 -3.51
C LEU A 6 -8.98 7.93 -2.46
N ALA A 7 -8.61 9.20 -2.67
CA ALA A 7 -8.98 10.31 -1.79
C ALA A 7 -10.49 10.58 -1.81
N MET A 8 -11.09 10.52 -3.00
CA MET A 8 -12.54 10.63 -3.16
C MET A 8 -13.26 9.51 -2.41
N ILE A 9 -12.87 8.25 -2.65
CA ILE A 9 -13.47 7.08 -1.98
C ILE A 9 -13.30 7.18 -0.46
N ALA A 10 -12.09 7.50 0.02
CA ALA A 10 -11.82 7.62 1.45
C ALA A 10 -12.72 8.66 2.12
N ARG A 11 -12.98 9.81 1.46
CA ARG A 11 -13.92 10.82 1.95
C ARG A 11 -15.38 10.34 1.91
N GLU A 12 -15.77 9.64 0.85
CA GLU A 12 -17.15 9.13 0.69
C GLU A 12 -17.52 8.10 1.78
N ILE A 13 -16.57 7.29 2.21
CA ILE A 13 -16.78 6.25 3.23
C ILE A 13 -16.33 6.67 4.63
N ASP A 14 -15.91 7.92 4.82
CA ASP A 14 -15.32 8.44 6.06
C ASP A 14 -14.14 7.59 6.60
N ALA A 15 -13.30 7.09 5.68
CA ALA A 15 -12.09 6.35 6.04
C ALA A 15 -10.97 7.29 6.44
N ALA A 16 -10.54 7.19 7.70
CA ALA A 16 -9.42 7.99 8.21
C ALA A 16 -8.08 7.67 7.54
N LYS A 17 -7.84 6.40 7.15
CA LYS A 17 -6.57 5.91 6.56
C LYS A 17 -6.83 4.72 5.65
N LEU A 18 -5.90 4.43 4.74
CA LEU A 18 -5.97 3.29 3.83
C LEU A 18 -4.99 2.19 4.21
N VAL A 19 -5.40 0.94 3.98
CA VAL A 19 -4.52 -0.25 3.99
C VAL A 19 -4.60 -0.88 2.62
N PHE A 20 -3.45 -1.17 2.00
CA PHE A 20 -3.39 -1.87 0.72
C PHE A 20 -2.92 -3.31 0.91
N VAL A 21 -3.51 -4.22 0.13
CA VAL A 21 -3.08 -5.62 0.05
C VAL A 21 -2.73 -5.92 -1.40
N TRP A 22 -1.52 -6.43 -1.61
CA TRP A 22 -0.96 -6.80 -2.89
C TRP A 22 -0.96 -8.32 -2.98
N GLU A 23 -1.89 -8.89 -3.73
CA GLU A 23 -1.92 -10.33 -3.97
C GLU A 23 -0.83 -10.73 -4.97
N ARG A 24 -0.05 -11.73 -4.58
CA ARG A 24 1.01 -12.30 -5.41
C ARG A 24 1.10 -13.79 -5.17
N THR A 25 1.14 -14.55 -6.25
CA THR A 25 1.51 -15.96 -6.20
C THR A 25 2.99 -16.10 -5.86
N GLY A 26 3.31 -17.08 -5.02
CA GLY A 26 4.68 -17.38 -4.59
C GLY A 26 5.05 -16.83 -3.21
N PRO A 27 6.35 -16.73 -2.89
CA PRO A 27 6.82 -16.56 -1.52
C PRO A 27 6.57 -15.16 -0.97
N ALA A 28 6.50 -15.08 0.36
CA ALA A 28 6.31 -13.84 1.15
C ALA A 28 7.42 -12.78 1.00
N ALA A 29 8.45 -13.01 0.19
CA ALA A 29 9.59 -12.10 0.07
C ALA A 29 9.26 -10.92 -0.85
N SER A 30 9.41 -9.69 -0.35
CA SER A 30 9.29 -8.50 -1.18
C SER A 30 10.49 -8.36 -2.12
N THR A 31 10.21 -8.06 -3.38
CA THR A 31 11.23 -7.73 -4.38
C THR A 31 11.53 -6.23 -4.38
N PRO A 32 12.67 -5.80 -4.95
CA PRO A 32 12.94 -4.37 -5.16
C PRO A 32 11.86 -3.63 -5.95
N ALA A 33 11.20 -4.31 -6.88
CA ALA A 33 10.12 -3.73 -7.68
C ALA A 33 8.86 -3.50 -6.83
N ASP A 34 8.47 -4.46 -5.99
CA ASP A 34 7.33 -4.27 -5.09
C ASP A 34 7.60 -3.14 -4.11
N ARG A 35 8.85 -3.05 -3.64
CA ARG A 35 9.29 -1.93 -2.83
C ARG A 35 9.08 -0.61 -3.56
N ALA A 36 9.65 -0.44 -4.74
CA ALA A 36 9.50 0.80 -5.52
C ALA A 36 8.02 1.20 -5.72
N TRP A 37 7.16 0.23 -6.01
CA TRP A 37 5.73 0.44 -6.17
C TRP A 37 5.04 0.90 -4.87
N ALA A 38 5.26 0.21 -3.76
CA ALA A 38 4.65 0.59 -2.49
C ALA A 38 5.15 1.95 -1.98
N ARG A 39 6.41 2.33 -2.25
CA ARG A 39 6.92 3.69 -1.97
C ARG A 39 6.18 4.73 -2.81
N ALA A 40 6.07 4.50 -4.12
CA ALA A 40 5.41 5.43 -5.04
C ALA A 40 3.90 5.59 -4.73
N LEU A 41 3.20 4.50 -4.38
CA LEU A 41 1.80 4.56 -3.96
C LEU A 41 1.63 5.35 -2.67
N GLY A 42 2.47 5.09 -1.67
CA GLY A 42 2.44 5.82 -0.40
C GLY A 42 2.69 7.32 -0.60
N GLU A 43 3.65 7.68 -1.45
CA GLU A 43 3.93 9.08 -1.79
C GLU A 43 2.77 9.74 -2.54
N ALA A 44 2.20 9.07 -3.54
CA ALA A 44 1.04 9.57 -4.27
C ALA A 44 -0.17 9.80 -3.36
N CYS A 45 -0.44 8.89 -2.41
CA CYS A 45 -1.53 9.05 -1.44
C CYS A 45 -1.28 10.23 -0.49
N ARG A 46 -0.03 10.39 -0.01
CA ARG A 46 0.35 11.53 0.84
C ARG A 46 0.16 12.88 0.14
N THR A 47 0.51 12.98 -1.14
CA THR A 47 0.29 14.19 -1.95
C THR A 47 -1.18 14.58 -2.04
N GLU A 48 -2.09 13.60 -1.99
CA GLU A 48 -3.54 13.81 -2.01
C GLU A 48 -4.15 13.96 -0.59
N GLY A 49 -3.32 14.04 0.44
CA GLY A 49 -3.73 14.22 1.83
C GLY A 49 -4.25 12.95 2.52
N ILE A 50 -3.99 11.76 1.96
CA ILE A 50 -4.39 10.48 2.57
C ILE A 50 -3.20 9.81 3.23
N GLU A 51 -3.39 9.35 4.46
CA GLU A 51 -2.40 8.50 5.11
C GLU A 51 -2.61 7.02 4.76
N VAL A 52 -1.55 6.35 4.31
CA VAL A 52 -1.50 4.90 4.15
C VAL A 52 -0.99 4.29 5.45
N ARG A 53 -1.85 3.59 6.18
CA ARG A 53 -1.51 2.94 7.45
C ARG A 53 -0.58 1.77 7.27
N ALA A 54 -0.84 0.94 6.25
CA ALA A 54 -0.07 -0.26 5.99
C ALA A 54 -0.20 -0.69 4.53
N GLN A 55 0.80 -1.41 4.06
CA GLN A 55 0.77 -2.13 2.79
C GLN A 55 1.17 -3.57 3.09
N LEU A 56 0.47 -4.55 2.53
CA LEU A 56 0.61 -5.97 2.86
C LEU A 56 0.78 -6.79 1.58
N ILE A 57 1.59 -7.84 1.60
CA ILE A 57 1.64 -8.87 0.54
C ILE A 57 0.78 -10.04 0.98
N LEU A 58 -0.24 -10.37 0.20
CA LEU A 58 -0.93 -11.65 0.28
C LEU A 58 -0.16 -12.65 -0.61
N HIS A 59 0.34 -13.71 0.01
CA HIS A 59 1.13 -14.78 -0.60
C HIS A 59 0.49 -16.14 -0.33
N ASP A 60 1.03 -17.20 -0.93
CA ASP A 60 0.42 -18.55 -0.90
C ASP A 60 0.12 -19.04 0.52
N ASP A 61 1.01 -18.73 1.47
CA ASP A 61 0.90 -19.14 2.88
C ASP A 61 0.30 -18.08 3.84
N GLY A 62 -0.20 -16.94 3.36
CA GLY A 62 -0.80 -15.91 4.22
C GLY A 62 -0.44 -14.47 3.87
N VAL A 63 -0.30 -13.62 4.89
CA VAL A 63 -0.11 -12.17 4.71
C VAL A 63 1.14 -11.68 5.43
N ARG A 64 1.96 -10.91 4.72
CA ARG A 64 3.15 -10.24 5.27
C ARG A 64 3.03 -8.73 5.16
N TRP A 65 3.53 -8.01 6.15
CA TRP A 65 3.63 -6.55 6.10
C TRP A 65 4.79 -6.09 5.20
N PHE A 66 4.55 -5.05 4.40
CA PHE A 66 5.60 -4.14 3.97
C PHE A 66 5.94 -3.24 5.16
N ALA A 67 7.00 -3.58 5.89
CA ALA A 67 7.46 -2.68 6.94
C ALA A 67 8.08 -1.44 6.27
N PRO A 68 7.80 -0.22 6.75
CA PRO A 68 8.56 0.98 6.35
C PRO A 68 10.08 0.80 6.50
N ASP A 69 10.49 -0.06 7.44
CA ASP A 69 11.90 -0.40 7.70
C ASP A 69 12.54 -1.28 6.60
N ASP A 70 11.74 -1.87 5.69
CA ASP A 70 12.26 -2.59 4.51
C ASP A 70 12.74 -1.62 3.39
N TYR A 71 12.63 -0.30 3.60
CA TYR A 71 12.95 0.77 2.64
C TYR A 71 14.05 1.73 3.09
N ALA A 72 14.62 1.52 4.27
CA ALA A 72 15.66 2.38 4.83
C ALA A 72 16.94 2.35 3.98
#